data_AF-A0A2Z2P6R8-F1
#
_entry.id   AF-A0A2Z2P6R8-F1
#
_cell.length_a   1.000
_cell.length_b   1.000
_cell.length_c   1.000
_cell.angle_alpha   90.00
_cell.angle_beta   90.00
_cell.angle_gamma   90.00
#
_symmetry.space_group_name_H-M   'P 1'
#
loop_
_entity.id
_entity.type
_entity.pdbx_description
1 polymer ?
#
loop_
_entity_poly.entity_id
_entity_poly.type
_entity_poly.pdbx_seq_one_letter_code
_entity_poly.pdbx_strand_id
1 'polypeptide(L)'
;MAGKANHDYHILEPDIWPLVGSISALTFTSGMVLSWHPDLFGASASFVMWAGLAGLIATFFMWFKNIVIEAQRGDHTPVVQLHMRYGMILFIASEVMFFVGWFWSFFDFALFPTPLEFDHATGATTSLFGTEGAIAAFIPEGMEVLDPFALPLLNTLILLCSGTTVTWAHHSLIHGDRQGLKQGLWATIALGVLFSCIQAYEYSVAPFGFGGNTYSSAFYMATGFHGFHVLIGTIFLAVCLYRAYLGHFTPRQHFGFEAAAWYWHFVDVVWLFLFVAVYVWGGWGAEYH
;
A
#
# COMPACT_ATOMS: atom_id res chain seq x y z
N MET A 1 -43.84 -3.09 -22.38
CA MET A 1 -42.59 -3.10 -21.59
C MET A 1 -41.87 -1.81 -21.89
N ALA A 2 -41.71 -0.93 -20.90
CA ALA A 2 -40.97 0.32 -21.06
C ALA A 2 -39.52 0.01 -21.51
N GLY A 3 -38.99 0.90 -22.35
CA GLY A 3 -37.76 0.79 -23.17
C GLY A 3 -36.69 -0.21 -22.75
N LYS A 4 -36.46 -1.22 -23.58
CA LYS A 4 -35.23 -2.01 -23.53
C LYS A 4 -34.08 -1.07 -23.90
N ALA A 5 -33.12 -0.90 -23.00
CA ALA A 5 -31.93 -0.11 -23.29
C ALA A 5 -31.23 -0.65 -24.55
N ASN A 6 -30.80 0.27 -25.41
CA ASN A 6 -30.19 0.02 -26.72
C ASN A 6 -28.65 0.11 -26.66
N HIS A 7 -28.08 0.06 -25.46
CA HIS A 7 -26.64 0.02 -25.20
C HIS A 7 -26.34 -0.88 -23.97
N ASP A 8 -25.11 -1.39 -23.90
CA ASP A 8 -24.64 -2.25 -22.81
C ASP A 8 -23.94 -1.48 -21.67
N TYR A 9 -23.92 -0.14 -21.73
CA TYR A 9 -23.35 0.69 -20.66
C TYR A 9 -24.23 0.70 -19.41
N HIS A 10 -23.59 0.72 -18.24
CA HIS A 10 -24.27 0.84 -16.95
C HIS A 10 -24.64 2.30 -16.68
N ILE A 11 -25.93 2.57 -16.49
CA ILE A 11 -26.45 3.87 -16.05
C ILE A 11 -26.72 3.78 -14.56
N LEU A 12 -25.98 4.54 -13.77
CA LEU A 12 -26.10 4.55 -12.31
C LEU A 12 -27.31 5.35 -11.84
N GLU A 13 -27.95 4.85 -10.79
CA GLU A 13 -28.92 5.61 -10.02
C GLU A 13 -28.19 6.66 -9.15
N PRO A 14 -28.84 7.76 -8.74
CA PRO A 14 -28.22 8.74 -7.86
C PRO A 14 -27.74 8.11 -6.54
N ASP A 15 -26.47 8.33 -6.20
CA ASP A 15 -25.85 7.85 -4.96
C ASP A 15 -25.34 9.02 -4.12
N ILE A 16 -25.52 8.93 -2.79
CA ILE A 16 -25.13 9.96 -1.81
C ILE A 16 -23.67 9.83 -1.39
N TRP A 17 -23.06 8.64 -1.54
CA TRP A 17 -21.70 8.36 -1.09
C TRP A 17 -20.61 9.28 -1.67
N PRO A 18 -20.67 9.77 -2.93
CA PRO A 18 -19.73 10.79 -3.41
C PRO A 18 -19.73 12.06 -2.54
N LEU A 19 -20.90 12.55 -2.15
CA LEU A 19 -21.03 13.76 -1.32
C LEU A 19 -20.53 13.48 0.11
N VAL A 20 -20.99 12.38 0.72
CA VAL A 20 -20.56 12.00 2.08
C VAL A 20 -19.04 11.78 2.14
N GLY A 21 -18.46 11.16 1.12
CA GLY A 21 -17.02 10.97 1.00
C GLY A 21 -16.26 12.29 0.93
N SER A 22 -16.73 13.24 0.13
CA SER A 22 -16.09 14.56 -0.01
C SER A 22 -16.09 15.36 1.30
N ILE A 23 -17.22 15.37 2.03
CA ILE A 23 -17.34 16.00 3.34
C ILE A 23 -16.43 15.28 4.36
N SER A 24 -16.44 13.94 4.37
CA SER A 24 -15.61 13.15 5.28
C SER A 24 -14.12 13.38 5.04
N ALA A 25 -13.68 13.49 3.79
CA ALA A 25 -12.31 13.81 3.41
C ALA A 25 -11.90 15.20 3.92
N LEU A 26 -12.74 16.22 3.69
CA LEU A 26 -12.49 17.58 4.19
C LEU A 26 -12.41 17.60 5.72
N THR A 27 -13.33 16.91 6.41
CA THR A 27 -13.32 16.80 7.87
C THR A 27 -12.06 16.08 8.36
N PHE A 28 -11.64 15.01 7.71
CA PHE A 28 -10.42 14.27 8.06
C PHE A 28 -9.18 15.15 7.91
N THR A 29 -8.98 15.77 6.74
CA THR A 29 -7.81 16.64 6.49
C THR A 29 -7.78 17.85 7.43
N SER A 30 -8.93 18.49 7.64
CA SER A 30 -9.02 19.61 8.60
C SER A 30 -8.72 19.14 10.02
N GLY A 31 -9.27 17.99 10.43
CA GLY A 31 -9.01 17.38 11.72
C GLY A 31 -7.53 17.03 11.95
N MET A 32 -6.84 16.53 10.93
CA MET A 32 -5.39 16.29 10.99
C MET A 32 -4.63 17.58 11.29
N VAL A 33 -4.90 18.65 10.53
CA VAL A 33 -4.24 19.97 10.72
C VAL A 33 -4.49 20.50 12.12
N LEU A 34 -5.72 20.41 12.62
CA LEU A 34 -6.05 20.86 13.98
C LEU A 34 -5.34 20.00 15.05
N SER A 35 -5.25 18.68 14.85
CA SER A 35 -4.59 17.76 15.79
C SER A 35 -3.08 17.96 15.90
N TRP A 36 -2.44 18.46 14.83
CA TRP A 36 -1.01 18.81 14.84
C TRP A 36 -0.71 20.12 15.55
N HIS A 37 -1.72 20.91 15.92
CA HIS A 37 -1.58 22.18 16.64
C HIS A 37 -2.37 22.17 17.96
N PRO A 38 -2.06 21.24 18.90
CA PRO A 38 -2.81 21.08 20.14
C PRO A 38 -2.77 22.33 21.04
N ASP A 39 -1.70 23.13 20.94
CA ASP A 39 -1.56 24.38 21.71
C ASP A 39 -2.58 25.46 21.30
N LEU A 40 -3.07 25.43 20.06
CA LEU A 40 -4.02 26.40 19.52
C LEU A 40 -5.48 25.94 19.66
N PHE A 41 -5.74 24.64 19.49
CA PHE A 41 -7.10 24.10 19.34
C PHE A 41 -7.51 23.11 20.45
N GLY A 42 -6.58 22.76 21.35
CA GLY A 42 -6.79 21.80 22.42
C GLY A 42 -6.74 20.33 21.97
N ALA A 43 -6.48 19.43 22.91
CA ALA A 43 -6.36 17.99 22.63
C ALA A 43 -7.64 17.34 22.06
N SER A 44 -8.82 17.93 22.33
CA SER A 44 -10.11 17.48 21.81
C SER A 44 -10.26 17.66 20.30
N ALA A 45 -9.39 18.47 19.65
CA ALA A 45 -9.38 18.64 18.21
C ALA A 45 -9.14 17.33 17.44
N SER A 46 -8.45 16.36 18.06
CA SER A 46 -8.24 15.02 17.49
C SER A 46 -9.56 14.26 17.22
N PHE A 47 -10.65 14.58 17.93
CA PHE A 47 -11.96 13.99 17.67
C PHE A 47 -12.45 14.27 16.24
N VAL A 48 -12.19 15.47 15.71
CA VAL A 48 -12.58 15.85 14.35
C VAL A 48 -11.87 14.97 13.33
N MET A 49 -10.58 14.69 13.54
CA MET A 49 -9.81 13.77 12.70
C MET A 49 -10.43 12.37 12.71
N TRP A 50 -10.69 11.80 13.89
CA TRP A 50 -11.25 10.45 14.00
C TRP A 50 -12.66 10.35 13.43
N ALA A 51 -13.49 11.38 13.60
CA ALA A 51 -14.82 11.46 13.00
C ALA A 51 -14.74 11.48 11.46
N GLY A 52 -13.82 12.27 10.89
CA GLY A 52 -13.58 12.30 9.45
C GLY A 52 -13.10 10.95 8.90
N LEU A 53 -12.17 10.29 9.60
CA LEU A 53 -11.68 8.96 9.23
C LEU A 53 -12.80 7.91 9.27
N ALA A 54 -13.62 7.91 10.32
CA ALA A 54 -14.77 7.01 10.42
C ALA A 54 -15.77 7.23 9.26
N GLY A 55 -16.01 8.50 8.88
CA GLY A 55 -16.84 8.84 7.72
C GLY A 55 -16.28 8.34 6.39
N LEU A 56 -14.95 8.42 6.20
CA LEU A 56 -14.27 7.87 5.02
C LEU A 56 -14.40 6.34 4.96
N ILE A 57 -14.13 5.64 6.06
CA ILE A 57 -14.26 4.18 6.14
C ILE A 57 -15.71 3.75 5.84
N ALA A 58 -16.70 4.44 6.42
CA ALA A 58 -18.10 4.16 6.17
C ALA A 58 -18.47 4.40 4.69
N THR A 59 -17.96 5.47 4.08
CA THR A 59 -18.16 5.77 2.66
C THR A 59 -17.60 4.66 1.79
N PHE A 60 -16.34 4.27 1.96
CA PHE A 60 -15.73 3.22 1.16
C PHE A 60 -16.46 1.89 1.32
N PHE A 61 -16.80 1.49 2.55
CA PHE A 61 -17.52 0.26 2.80
C PHE A 61 -18.88 0.22 2.08
N MET A 62 -19.66 1.29 2.20
CA MET A 62 -21.00 1.35 1.63
C MET A 62 -20.96 1.50 0.10
N TRP A 63 -20.01 2.26 -0.44
CA TRP A 63 -19.84 2.40 -1.89
C TRP A 63 -19.43 1.06 -2.52
N PHE A 64 -18.44 0.35 -1.96
CA PHE A 64 -18.05 -0.95 -2.48
C PHE A 64 -19.15 -2.00 -2.32
N LYS A 65 -19.96 -1.92 -1.27
CA LYS A 65 -21.16 -2.75 -1.12
C LYS A 65 -22.15 -2.51 -2.27
N ASN A 66 -22.43 -1.25 -2.63
CA ASN A 66 -23.31 -0.91 -3.75
C ASN A 66 -22.79 -1.50 -5.07
N ILE A 67 -21.50 -1.33 -5.36
CA ILE A 67 -20.84 -1.92 -6.54
C ILE A 67 -20.98 -3.44 -6.58
N VAL A 68 -20.89 -4.14 -5.44
CA VAL A 68 -21.09 -5.59 -5.37
C VAL A 68 -22.54 -5.96 -5.65
N ILE A 69 -23.51 -5.19 -5.15
CA ILE A 69 -24.94 -5.42 -5.40
C ILE A 69 -25.26 -5.24 -6.90
N GLU A 70 -24.78 -4.16 -7.52
CA GLU A 70 -24.91 -3.90 -8.95
C GLU A 70 -24.32 -5.03 -9.80
N ALA A 71 -23.13 -5.52 -9.41
CA ALA A 71 -22.50 -6.66 -10.06
C ALA A 71 -23.38 -7.93 -9.97
N GLN A 72 -23.99 -8.22 -8.83
CA GLN A 72 -24.86 -9.39 -8.65
C GLN A 72 -26.24 -9.22 -9.30
N ARG A 73 -26.73 -7.99 -9.45
CA ARG A 73 -27.95 -7.66 -10.22
C ARG A 73 -27.77 -7.94 -11.72
N GLY A 74 -26.53 -7.96 -12.19
CA GLY A 74 -26.17 -8.27 -13.58
C GLY A 74 -25.85 -7.04 -14.42
N ASP A 75 -25.67 -5.87 -13.81
CA ASP A 75 -25.42 -4.60 -14.53
C ASP A 75 -24.01 -4.54 -15.14
N HIS A 76 -23.12 -5.43 -14.69
CA HIS A 76 -21.74 -5.51 -15.17
C HIS A 76 -21.65 -6.33 -16.46
N THR A 77 -22.14 -5.76 -17.56
CA THR A 77 -21.99 -6.32 -18.92
C THR A 77 -20.51 -6.48 -19.30
N PRO A 78 -20.17 -7.25 -20.36
CA PRO A 78 -18.78 -7.38 -20.80
C PRO A 78 -18.08 -6.05 -21.09
N VAL A 79 -18.81 -5.06 -21.64
CA VAL A 79 -18.28 -3.71 -21.91
C VAL A 79 -17.99 -2.97 -20.61
N VAL A 80 -18.87 -3.06 -19.61
CA VAL A 80 -18.66 -2.45 -18.30
C VAL A 80 -17.46 -3.09 -17.59
N GLN A 81 -17.36 -4.42 -17.60
CA GLN A 81 -16.22 -5.13 -17.01
C GLN A 81 -14.89 -4.74 -17.70
N LEU A 82 -14.89 -4.56 -19.01
CA LEU A 82 -13.72 -4.07 -19.75
C LEU A 82 -13.31 -2.67 -19.27
N HIS A 83 -14.26 -1.74 -19.11
CA HIS A 83 -13.96 -0.41 -18.59
C HIS A 83 -13.47 -0.42 -17.14
N MET A 84 -14.02 -1.28 -16.29
CA MET A 84 -13.51 -1.44 -14.93
C MET A 84 -12.05 -1.92 -14.92
N ARG A 85 -11.66 -2.82 -15.85
CA ARG A 85 -10.26 -3.23 -16.03
C ARG A 85 -9.36 -2.08 -16.46
N TYR A 86 -9.78 -1.25 -17.43
CA TYR A 86 -9.03 -0.04 -17.78
C TYR A 86 -8.89 0.91 -16.59
N GLY A 87 -9.95 1.12 -15.82
CA GLY A 87 -9.91 1.93 -14.59
C GLY A 87 -8.89 1.40 -13.59
N MET A 88 -8.87 0.09 -13.35
CA MET A 88 -7.89 -0.53 -12.45
C MET A 88 -6.45 -0.40 -12.96
N ILE A 89 -6.22 -0.58 -14.26
CA ILE A 89 -4.88 -0.43 -14.87
C ILE A 89 -4.39 1.02 -14.70
N LEU A 90 -5.24 2.00 -14.99
CA LEU A 90 -4.89 3.42 -14.84
C LEU A 90 -4.64 3.78 -13.37
N PHE A 91 -5.42 3.23 -12.45
CA PHE A 91 -5.17 3.37 -11.01
C PHE A 91 -3.82 2.78 -10.60
N ILE A 92 -3.50 1.54 -10.99
CA ILE A 92 -2.19 0.95 -10.70
C ILE A 92 -1.06 1.79 -11.33
N ALA A 93 -1.25 2.29 -12.55
CA ALA A 93 -0.27 3.16 -13.19
C ALA A 93 -0.04 4.47 -12.40
N SER A 94 -1.08 5.08 -11.82
CA SER A 94 -0.91 6.24 -10.94
C SER A 94 -0.19 5.89 -9.64
N GLU A 95 -0.46 4.72 -9.04
CA GLU A 95 0.25 4.26 -7.84
C GLU A 95 1.73 3.98 -8.13
N VAL A 96 2.07 3.42 -9.31
CA VAL A 96 3.46 3.28 -9.75
C VAL A 96 4.14 4.65 -9.82
N MET A 97 3.49 5.65 -10.42
CA MET A 97 4.05 7.02 -10.49
C MET A 97 4.20 7.67 -9.12
N PHE A 98 3.31 7.37 -8.17
CA PHE A 98 3.46 7.78 -6.77
C PHE A 98 4.74 7.19 -6.15
N PHE A 99 5.00 5.89 -6.34
CA PHE A 99 6.26 5.27 -5.88
C PHE A 99 7.50 5.82 -6.61
N VAL A 100 7.40 6.14 -7.90
CA VAL A 100 8.50 6.79 -8.63
C VAL A 100 8.94 8.09 -7.95
N GLY A 101 8.02 8.87 -7.37
CA GLY A 101 8.37 10.06 -6.59
C GLY A 101 9.24 9.76 -5.37
N TRP A 102 8.94 8.69 -4.63
CA TRP A 102 9.73 8.26 -3.47
C TRP A 102 11.07 7.67 -3.86
N PHE A 103 11.11 6.85 -4.93
CA PHE A 103 12.36 6.35 -5.48
C PHE A 103 13.25 7.49 -5.99
N TRP A 104 12.67 8.51 -6.64
CA TRP A 104 13.43 9.68 -7.04
C TRP A 104 14.03 10.37 -5.80
N SER A 105 13.23 10.67 -4.77
CA SER A 105 13.76 11.26 -3.54
C SER A 105 14.90 10.43 -2.93
N PHE A 106 14.76 9.10 -2.90
CA PHE A 106 15.80 8.20 -2.40
C PHE A 106 17.09 8.27 -3.24
N PHE A 107 16.98 8.17 -4.56
CA PHE A 107 18.13 8.22 -5.46
C PHE A 107 18.80 9.60 -5.47
N ASP A 108 18.04 10.69 -5.33
CA ASP A 108 18.58 12.04 -5.22
C ASP A 108 19.47 12.16 -3.97
N PHE A 109 18.96 11.72 -2.81
CA PHE A 109 19.74 11.72 -1.56
C PHE A 109 20.96 10.79 -1.63
N ALA A 110 20.86 9.66 -2.34
CA ALA A 110 21.93 8.69 -2.45
C ALA A 110 23.05 9.11 -3.42
N LEU A 111 22.69 9.71 -4.56
CA LEU A 111 23.64 10.10 -5.60
C LEU A 111 24.24 11.49 -5.33
N PHE A 112 23.53 12.35 -4.62
CA PHE A 112 23.96 13.71 -4.26
C PHE A 112 23.88 13.91 -2.74
N PRO A 113 24.67 13.15 -1.95
CA PRO A 113 24.57 13.21 -0.50
C PRO A 113 25.02 14.56 0.05
N THR A 114 24.47 14.94 1.20
CA THR A 114 24.95 16.05 2.01
C THR A 114 25.94 15.54 3.07
N PRO A 115 26.91 16.36 3.48
CA PRO A 115 27.83 15.98 4.55
C PRO A 115 27.09 15.96 5.89
N LEU A 116 27.05 14.77 6.50
CA LEU A 116 26.31 14.47 7.73
C LEU A 116 27.24 13.77 8.72
N GLU A 117 27.10 14.09 10.01
CA GLU A 117 27.80 13.42 11.11
C GLU A 117 26.78 12.71 12.00
N PHE A 118 27.04 11.45 12.34
CA PHE A 118 26.19 10.64 13.21
C PHE A 118 26.81 10.53 14.60
N ASP A 119 26.07 10.95 15.61
CA ASP A 119 26.47 10.82 17.01
C ASP A 119 25.98 9.49 17.59
N HIS A 120 26.91 8.55 17.81
CA HIS A 120 26.63 7.24 18.39
C HIS A 120 26.01 7.29 19.80
N ALA A 121 26.27 8.33 20.59
CA ALA A 121 25.78 8.42 21.96
C ALA A 121 24.32 8.92 22.01
N THR A 122 23.91 9.75 21.06
CA THR A 122 22.57 10.35 21.04
C THR A 122 21.67 9.80 19.92
N GLY A 123 22.25 9.12 18.92
CA GLY A 123 21.56 8.70 17.70
C GLY A 123 21.15 9.87 16.80
N ALA A 124 21.65 11.08 17.08
CA ALA A 124 21.35 12.27 16.31
C ALA A 124 22.25 12.38 15.08
N THR A 125 21.72 12.92 13.98
CA THR A 125 22.51 13.29 12.81
C THR A 125 22.57 14.81 12.69
N THR A 126 23.77 15.37 12.53
CA THR A 126 23.99 16.81 12.33
C THR A 126 24.49 17.08 10.91
N SER A 127 24.08 18.23 10.36
CA SER A 127 24.56 18.66 9.04
C SER A 127 25.89 19.38 9.16
N LEU A 128 26.87 18.95 8.38
CA LEU A 128 28.19 19.58 8.25
C LEU A 128 28.28 20.45 6.99
N PHE A 129 27.13 20.90 6.47
CA PHE A 129 27.09 21.73 5.27
C PHE A 129 27.89 23.02 5.46
N GLY A 130 28.86 23.26 4.57
CA GLY A 130 29.74 24.44 4.62
C GLY A 130 31.02 24.26 5.43
N THR A 131 31.23 23.10 6.05
CA THR A 131 32.49 22.77 6.73
C THR A 131 33.55 22.34 5.72
N GLU A 132 34.71 23.01 5.71
CA GLU A 132 35.82 22.66 4.82
C GLU A 132 36.33 21.25 5.10
N GLY A 133 36.41 20.42 4.04
CA GLY A 133 36.90 19.04 4.13
C GLY A 133 35.87 18.01 4.60
N ALA A 134 34.61 18.40 4.85
CA ALA A 134 33.56 17.45 5.20
C ALA A 134 33.25 16.51 4.03
N ILE A 135 33.18 15.21 4.32
CA ILE A 135 32.88 14.17 3.34
C ILE A 135 31.37 13.95 3.32
N ALA A 136 30.78 13.97 2.12
CA ALA A 136 29.39 13.63 1.94
C ALA A 136 29.25 12.13 1.65
N ALA A 137 28.47 11.44 2.47
CA ALA A 137 28.12 10.04 2.32
C ALA A 137 26.61 9.88 2.49
N PHE A 138 26.00 8.96 1.73
CA PHE A 138 24.56 8.73 1.79
C PHE A 138 24.13 8.18 3.15
N ILE A 139 24.89 7.21 3.65
CA ILE A 139 24.81 6.72 5.02
C ILE A 139 25.98 7.37 5.76
N PRO A 140 25.72 8.14 6.83
CA PRO A 140 26.79 8.72 7.66
C PRO A 140 27.70 7.63 8.22
N GLU A 141 28.99 7.94 8.38
CA GLU A 141 29.94 7.02 9.01
C GLU A 141 29.48 6.63 10.43
N GLY A 142 29.55 5.34 10.75
CA GLY A 142 29.14 4.80 12.04
C GLY A 142 27.63 4.55 12.22
N MET A 143 26.80 4.88 11.22
CA MET A 143 25.39 4.45 11.21
C MET A 143 25.28 3.02 10.69
N GLU A 144 24.77 2.12 11.54
CA GLU A 144 24.39 0.77 11.13
C GLU A 144 23.09 0.79 10.30
N VAL A 145 22.99 -0.10 9.31
CA VAL A 145 21.77 -0.35 8.54
C VAL A 145 21.33 -1.80 8.66
N LEU A 146 20.09 -2.10 8.26
CA LEU A 146 19.56 -3.45 8.34
C LEU A 146 20.25 -4.38 7.33
N ASP A 147 20.63 -5.59 7.75
CA ASP A 147 21.17 -6.61 6.85
C ASP A 147 20.12 -6.99 5.78
N PRO A 148 20.37 -6.74 4.47
CA PRO A 148 19.46 -7.10 3.40
C PRO A 148 19.14 -8.60 3.35
N PHE A 149 20.04 -9.47 3.80
CA PHE A 149 19.91 -10.93 3.67
C PHE A 149 19.28 -11.61 4.89
N ALA A 150 18.92 -10.85 5.92
CA ALA A 150 18.20 -11.33 7.10
C ALA A 150 16.68 -11.22 6.94
N LEU A 151 16.03 -10.32 7.69
CA LEU A 151 14.57 -10.10 7.65
C LEU A 151 14.07 -9.63 6.27
N PRO A 152 14.74 -8.71 5.55
CA PRO A 152 14.25 -8.23 4.25
C PRO A 152 14.20 -9.34 3.19
N LEU A 153 15.19 -10.23 3.17
CA LEU A 153 15.18 -11.39 2.27
C LEU A 153 14.05 -12.37 2.63
N LEU A 154 13.83 -12.65 3.91
CA LEU A 154 12.71 -13.46 4.35
C LEU A 154 11.37 -12.88 3.89
N ASN A 155 11.17 -11.57 4.08
CA ASN A 155 9.98 -10.86 3.62
C ASN A 155 9.81 -10.92 2.09
N THR A 156 10.91 -10.84 1.35
CA THR A 156 10.91 -11.02 -0.10
C THR A 156 10.43 -12.42 -0.51
N LEU A 157 10.92 -13.47 0.14
CA LEU A 157 10.48 -14.83 -0.12
C LEU A 157 9.00 -15.06 0.24
N ILE A 158 8.53 -14.45 1.34
CA ILE A 158 7.13 -14.50 1.77
C ILE A 158 6.22 -13.86 0.71
N LEU A 159 6.55 -12.67 0.22
CA LEU A 159 5.75 -12.00 -0.80
C LEU A 159 5.76 -12.75 -2.13
N LEU A 160 6.93 -13.20 -2.60
CA LEU A 160 7.00 -14.03 -3.82
C LEU A 160 6.17 -15.31 -3.68
N CYS A 161 6.22 -15.98 -2.53
CA CYS A 161 5.37 -17.13 -2.24
C CYS A 161 3.89 -16.75 -2.30
N SER A 162 3.50 -15.62 -1.69
CA SER A 162 2.13 -15.12 -1.71
C SER A 162 1.62 -14.81 -3.14
N GLY A 163 2.49 -14.31 -4.01
CA GLY A 163 2.22 -14.12 -5.44
C GLY A 163 1.89 -15.44 -6.15
N THR A 164 2.61 -16.53 -5.82
CA THR A 164 2.28 -17.85 -6.37
C THR A 164 0.94 -18.38 -5.84
N THR A 165 0.62 -18.16 -4.57
CA THR A 165 -0.65 -18.65 -3.98
C THR A 165 -1.86 -17.89 -4.50
N VAL A 166 -1.76 -16.58 -4.77
CA VAL A 166 -2.85 -15.82 -5.40
C VAL A 166 -3.05 -16.22 -6.85
N THR A 167 -1.96 -16.52 -7.57
CA THR A 167 -2.02 -17.06 -8.94
C THR A 167 -2.71 -18.43 -8.96
N TRP A 168 -2.40 -19.30 -8.00
CA TRP A 168 -3.09 -20.58 -7.82
C TRP A 168 -4.59 -20.40 -7.54
N ALA A 169 -4.96 -19.45 -6.67
CA ALA A 169 -6.35 -19.13 -6.40
C ALA A 169 -7.09 -18.64 -7.67
N HIS A 170 -6.44 -17.81 -8.47
CA HIS A 170 -6.97 -17.33 -9.75
C HIS A 170 -7.18 -18.45 -10.76
N HIS A 171 -6.18 -19.31 -10.94
CA HIS A 171 -6.30 -20.45 -11.84
C HIS A 171 -7.42 -21.42 -11.40
N SER A 172 -7.56 -21.65 -10.09
CA SER A 172 -8.62 -22.48 -9.52
C SER A 172 -10.00 -21.91 -9.83
N LEU A 173 -10.19 -20.60 -9.69
CA LEU A 173 -11.47 -19.95 -10.02
C LEU A 173 -11.84 -20.09 -11.50
N ILE A 174 -10.89 -19.88 -12.41
CA ILE A 174 -11.13 -19.98 -13.86
C ILE A 174 -11.54 -21.42 -14.24
N HIS A 175 -11.00 -22.43 -13.56
CA HIS A 175 -11.33 -23.84 -13.76
C HIS A 175 -12.58 -24.29 -12.97
N GLY A 176 -13.22 -23.39 -12.22
CA GLY A 176 -14.42 -23.69 -11.42
C GLY A 176 -14.14 -24.40 -10.10
N ASP A 177 -12.88 -24.59 -9.70
CA ASP A 177 -12.51 -25.13 -8.39
C ASP A 177 -12.65 -24.06 -7.30
N ARG A 178 -13.77 -24.10 -6.59
CA ARG A 178 -14.07 -23.20 -5.47
C ARG A 178 -13.23 -23.49 -4.22
N GLN A 179 -12.80 -24.74 -4.02
CA GLN A 179 -12.03 -25.09 -2.83
C GLN A 179 -10.60 -24.59 -2.98
N GLY A 180 -9.98 -24.81 -4.15
CA GLY A 180 -8.67 -24.26 -4.49
C GLY A 180 -8.62 -22.73 -4.42
N LEU A 181 -9.67 -22.05 -4.91
CA LEU A 181 -9.80 -20.58 -4.76
C LEU A 181 -9.71 -20.14 -3.30
N LYS A 182 -10.50 -20.77 -2.41
CA LYS A 182 -10.53 -20.40 -0.98
C LYS A 182 -9.20 -20.71 -0.29
N GLN A 183 -8.59 -21.86 -0.61
CA GLN A 183 -7.32 -22.27 -0.02
C GLN A 183 -6.19 -21.32 -0.43
N GLY A 184 -6.07 -21.00 -1.71
CA GLY A 184 -5.05 -20.07 -2.19
C GLY A 184 -5.24 -18.65 -1.65
N LEU A 185 -6.48 -18.17 -1.53
CA LEU A 185 -6.78 -16.88 -0.89
C LEU A 185 -6.40 -16.86 0.60
N TRP A 186 -6.74 -17.90 1.36
CA TRP A 186 -6.32 -18.02 2.76
C TRP A 186 -4.80 -18.02 2.92
N ALA A 187 -4.10 -18.80 2.09
CA ALA A 187 -2.64 -18.85 2.10
C ALA A 187 -2.03 -17.47 1.80
N THR A 188 -2.54 -16.79 0.77
CA THR A 188 -2.08 -15.44 0.39
C THR A 188 -2.29 -14.43 1.51
N ILE A 189 -3.48 -14.40 2.12
CA ILE A 189 -3.80 -13.48 3.22
C ILE A 189 -2.92 -13.77 4.44
N ALA A 190 -2.71 -15.04 4.79
CA ALA A 190 -1.85 -15.40 5.92
C ALA A 190 -0.40 -14.95 5.70
N LEU A 191 0.13 -15.12 4.48
CA LEU A 191 1.46 -14.64 4.11
C LEU A 191 1.55 -13.10 4.11
N GLY A 192 0.51 -12.40 3.65
CA GLY A 192 0.44 -10.94 3.69
C GLY A 192 0.39 -10.35 5.11
N VAL A 193 -0.34 -11.01 6.01
CA VAL A 193 -0.34 -10.67 7.45
C VAL A 193 1.03 -10.95 8.06
N LEU A 194 1.62 -12.10 7.76
CA LEU A 194 2.95 -12.46 8.25
C LEU A 194 4.02 -11.45 7.80
N PHE A 195 4.02 -11.04 6.53
CA PHE A 195 4.89 -9.97 6.02
C PHE A 195 4.74 -8.69 6.84
N SER A 196 3.50 -8.23 7.05
CA SER A 196 3.22 -7.01 7.82
C SER A 196 3.72 -7.11 9.27
N CYS A 197 3.60 -8.28 9.89
CA CYS A 197 4.11 -8.53 11.24
C CYS A 197 5.64 -8.48 11.30
N ILE A 198 6.32 -9.10 10.34
CA ILE A 198 7.79 -9.06 10.25
C ILE A 198 8.27 -7.63 9.96
N GLN A 199 7.59 -6.90 9.06
CA GLN A 199 7.91 -5.50 8.78
C GLN A 199 7.76 -4.60 10.01
N ALA A 200 6.70 -4.80 10.81
CA ALA A 200 6.52 -4.09 12.07
C ALA A 200 7.60 -4.44 13.10
N TYR A 201 8.04 -5.70 13.14
CA TYR A 201 9.15 -6.13 13.98
C TYR A 201 10.47 -5.50 13.54
N GLU A 202 10.76 -5.50 12.24
CA GLU A 202 11.93 -4.83 11.65
C GLU A 202 11.98 -3.34 12.05
N TYR A 203 10.86 -2.63 11.97
CA TYR A 203 10.79 -1.24 12.44
C TYR A 203 11.06 -1.07 13.93
N SER A 204 10.73 -2.06 14.76
CA SER A 204 10.96 -2.02 16.21
C SER A 204 12.41 -2.27 16.62
N VAL A 205 13.19 -2.92 15.75
CA VAL A 205 14.62 -3.24 15.99
C VAL A 205 15.57 -2.44 15.10
N ALA A 206 15.06 -1.53 14.27
CA ALA A 206 15.88 -0.70 13.41
C ALA A 206 16.84 0.19 14.25
N PRO A 207 18.14 0.25 13.91
CA PRO A 207 19.14 1.01 14.66
C PRO A 207 19.06 2.54 14.43
N PHE A 208 18.15 2.99 13.55
CA PHE A 208 17.94 4.40 13.21
C PHE A 208 16.45 4.77 13.33
N GLY A 209 16.17 5.99 13.77
CA GLY A 209 14.81 6.50 13.92
C GLY A 209 14.28 7.23 12.67
N PHE A 210 12.95 7.34 12.58
CA PHE A 210 12.29 8.15 11.55
C PHE A 210 12.63 9.64 11.69
N GLY A 211 12.93 10.30 10.56
CA GLY A 211 13.17 11.74 10.53
C GLY A 211 14.55 12.18 11.02
N GLY A 212 15.45 11.24 11.36
CA GLY A 212 16.80 11.56 11.84
C GLY A 212 17.72 12.12 10.74
N ASN A 213 17.68 11.55 9.54
CA ASN A 213 18.42 12.05 8.39
C ASN A 213 17.69 11.73 7.06
N THR A 214 18.31 12.09 5.94
CA THR A 214 17.75 11.87 4.59
C THR A 214 17.57 10.38 4.29
N TYR A 215 18.53 9.53 4.64
CA TYR A 215 18.42 8.07 4.49
C TYR A 215 17.25 7.50 5.29
N SER A 216 17.18 7.75 6.60
CA SER A 216 16.15 7.16 7.46
C SER A 216 14.75 7.68 7.12
N SER A 217 14.64 8.96 6.75
CA SER A 217 13.38 9.53 6.27
C SER A 217 12.91 8.86 4.98
N ALA A 218 13.80 8.72 3.97
CA ALA A 218 13.46 8.09 2.72
C ALA A 218 13.15 6.59 2.88
N PHE A 219 13.90 5.89 3.74
CA PHE A 219 13.64 4.50 4.12
C PHE A 219 12.21 4.33 4.62
N TYR A 220 11.86 4.96 5.74
CA TYR A 220 10.55 4.77 6.39
C TYR A 220 9.39 5.28 5.53
N MET A 221 9.57 6.34 4.75
CA MET A 221 8.51 6.82 3.86
C MET A 221 8.26 5.81 2.72
N ALA A 222 9.31 5.31 2.08
CA ALA A 222 9.18 4.38 0.95
C ALA A 222 8.65 3.01 1.40
N THR A 223 9.25 2.41 2.44
CA THR A 223 8.81 1.12 2.99
C THR A 223 7.49 1.23 3.74
N GLY A 224 7.23 2.36 4.40
CA GLY A 224 5.96 2.63 5.11
C GLY A 224 4.77 2.74 4.16
N PHE A 225 4.91 3.50 3.06
CA PHE A 225 3.86 3.52 2.04
C PHE A 225 3.65 2.16 1.41
N HIS A 226 4.71 1.41 1.11
CA HIS A 226 4.57 0.04 0.62
C HIS A 226 3.81 -0.85 1.62
N GLY A 227 4.17 -0.82 2.90
CA GLY A 227 3.46 -1.57 3.95
C GLY A 227 1.98 -1.18 4.05
N PHE A 228 1.64 0.11 3.88
CA PHE A 228 0.26 0.56 3.79
C PHE A 228 -0.49 -0.05 2.57
N HIS A 229 0.17 -0.14 1.42
CA HIS A 229 -0.41 -0.81 0.24
C HIS A 229 -0.56 -2.32 0.45
N VAL A 230 0.38 -2.99 1.13
CA VAL A 230 0.24 -4.41 1.51
C VAL A 230 -0.98 -4.61 2.41
N LEU A 231 -1.21 -3.71 3.38
CA LEU A 231 -2.38 -3.75 4.25
C LEU A 231 -3.69 -3.61 3.44
N ILE A 232 -3.78 -2.62 2.55
CA ILE A 232 -4.94 -2.44 1.67
C ILE A 232 -5.16 -3.67 0.80
N GLY A 233 -4.10 -4.19 0.18
CA GLY A 233 -4.15 -5.40 -0.64
C GLY A 233 -4.65 -6.61 0.14
N THR A 234 -4.24 -6.75 1.40
CA THR A 234 -4.63 -7.87 2.28
C THR A 234 -6.11 -7.76 2.62
N ILE A 235 -6.60 -6.55 2.93
CA ILE A 235 -8.03 -6.29 3.15
C ILE A 235 -8.82 -6.58 1.88
N PHE A 236 -8.32 -6.17 0.71
CA PHE A 236 -9.01 -6.39 -0.57
C PHE A 236 -9.12 -7.88 -0.89
N LEU A 237 -8.07 -8.66 -0.65
CA LEU A 237 -8.10 -10.12 -0.77
C LEU A 237 -9.03 -10.77 0.26
N ALA A 238 -9.07 -10.28 1.50
CA ALA A 238 -10.00 -10.77 2.52
C ALA A 238 -11.46 -10.53 2.14
N VAL A 239 -11.79 -9.38 1.54
CA VAL A 239 -13.12 -9.11 0.97
C VAL A 239 -13.42 -10.07 -0.19
N CYS A 240 -12.44 -10.35 -1.05
CA CYS A 240 -12.60 -11.37 -2.10
C CYS A 240 -12.86 -12.76 -1.51
N LEU A 241 -12.13 -13.17 -0.47
CA LEU A 241 -12.34 -14.43 0.21
C LEU A 241 -13.76 -14.53 0.79
N TYR A 242 -14.23 -13.49 1.48
CA TYR A 242 -15.60 -13.42 1.99
C TYR A 242 -16.64 -13.59 0.86
N ARG A 243 -16.45 -12.88 -0.26
CA ARG A 243 -17.30 -13.02 -1.46
C ARG A 243 -17.22 -14.41 -2.11
N ALA A 244 -16.06 -15.07 -2.04
CA ALA A 244 -15.89 -16.44 -2.51
C ALA A 244 -16.68 -17.45 -1.65
N TYR A 245 -16.80 -17.21 -0.33
CA TYR A 245 -17.68 -17.99 0.53
C TYR A 245 -19.17 -17.80 0.20
N LEU A 246 -19.57 -16.58 -0.14
CA LEU A 246 -20.93 -16.28 -0.62
C LEU A 246 -21.20 -16.77 -2.05
N GLY A 247 -20.18 -17.24 -2.77
CA GLY A 247 -20.32 -17.76 -4.12
C GLY A 247 -20.55 -16.68 -5.19
N HIS A 248 -20.19 -15.42 -4.91
CA HIS A 248 -20.40 -14.27 -5.80
C HIS A 248 -19.56 -14.30 -7.08
N PHE A 249 -18.51 -15.13 -7.13
CA PHE A 249 -17.62 -15.23 -8.28
C PHE A 249 -17.97 -16.41 -9.18
N THR A 250 -17.88 -16.17 -10.49
CA THR A 250 -17.98 -17.19 -11.53
C THR A 250 -16.76 -17.13 -12.45
N PRO A 251 -16.43 -18.22 -13.18
CA PRO A 251 -15.34 -18.21 -14.15
C PRO A 251 -15.44 -17.14 -15.24
N ARG A 252 -16.64 -16.55 -15.46
CA ARG A 252 -16.87 -15.49 -16.44
C ARG A 252 -17.00 -14.10 -15.83
N GLN A 253 -17.35 -14.00 -14.54
CA GLN A 253 -17.59 -12.75 -13.85
C GLN A 253 -16.90 -12.78 -12.49
N HIS A 254 -15.68 -12.26 -12.45
CA HIS A 254 -14.83 -12.21 -11.27
C HIS A 254 -13.86 -11.03 -11.26
N PHE A 255 -14.20 -9.94 -11.95
CA PHE A 255 -13.38 -8.73 -12.03
C PHE A 255 -12.85 -8.25 -10.66
N GLY A 256 -13.68 -8.29 -9.61
CA GLY A 256 -13.23 -7.87 -8.27
C GLY A 256 -12.03 -8.67 -7.75
N PHE A 257 -11.94 -9.96 -8.09
CA PHE A 257 -10.78 -10.77 -7.74
C PHE A 257 -9.62 -10.57 -8.72
N GLU A 258 -9.88 -10.40 -10.03
CA GLU A 258 -8.83 -10.01 -10.99
C GLU A 258 -8.12 -8.73 -10.55
N ALA A 259 -8.89 -7.70 -10.16
CA ALA A 259 -8.37 -6.44 -9.66
C ALA A 259 -7.54 -6.61 -8.37
N ALA A 260 -8.00 -7.44 -7.43
CA ALA A 260 -7.25 -7.73 -6.21
C ALA A 260 -5.93 -8.47 -6.51
N ALA A 261 -5.94 -9.44 -7.44
CA ALA A 261 -4.74 -10.16 -7.86
C ALA A 261 -3.74 -9.24 -8.59
N TRP A 262 -4.22 -8.35 -9.47
CA TRP A 262 -3.36 -7.35 -10.13
C TRP A 262 -2.75 -6.38 -9.12
N TYR A 263 -3.53 -5.90 -8.15
CA TYR A 263 -3.03 -5.03 -7.10
C TYR A 263 -1.98 -5.76 -6.24
N TRP A 264 -2.22 -7.02 -5.89
CA TRP A 264 -1.26 -7.82 -5.10
C TRP A 264 0.08 -8.00 -5.83
N HIS A 265 0.05 -8.38 -7.12
CA HIS A 265 1.26 -8.48 -7.92
C HIS A 265 1.97 -7.14 -8.12
N PHE A 266 1.22 -6.03 -8.22
CA PHE A 266 1.81 -4.69 -8.22
C PHE A 266 2.60 -4.44 -6.93
N VAL A 267 2.03 -4.75 -5.77
CA VAL A 267 2.69 -4.62 -4.47
C VAL A 267 3.95 -5.50 -4.38
N ASP A 268 3.91 -6.73 -4.92
CA ASP A 268 5.09 -7.61 -5.02
C ASP A 268 6.21 -6.96 -5.84
N VAL A 269 5.88 -6.39 -7.01
CA VAL A 269 6.87 -5.75 -7.90
C VAL A 269 7.49 -4.53 -7.21
N VAL A 270 6.69 -3.65 -6.59
CA VAL A 270 7.22 -2.50 -5.85
C VAL A 270 8.16 -2.93 -4.74
N TRP A 271 7.83 -4.01 -4.01
CA TRP A 271 8.71 -4.56 -2.98
C TRP A 271 10.06 -4.99 -3.54
N LEU A 272 10.09 -5.69 -4.68
CA LEU A 272 11.35 -6.12 -5.29
C LEU A 272 12.25 -4.93 -5.65
N PHE A 273 11.66 -3.83 -6.14
CA PHE A 273 12.41 -2.60 -6.37
C PHE A 273 12.92 -1.98 -5.06
N LEU A 274 12.10 -1.96 -4.00
CA LEU A 274 12.54 -1.48 -2.67
C LEU A 274 13.66 -2.35 -2.10
N PHE A 275 13.54 -3.67 -2.17
CA PHE A 275 14.55 -4.61 -1.72
C PHE A 275 15.89 -4.34 -2.40
N VAL A 276 15.91 -4.27 -3.73
CA VAL A 276 17.15 -4.05 -4.48
C VAL A 276 17.70 -2.64 -4.28
N ALA A 277 16.87 -1.61 -4.38
CA ALA A 277 17.34 -0.22 -4.32
C ALA A 277 17.69 0.24 -2.90
N VAL A 278 16.82 -0.03 -1.93
CA VAL A 278 16.95 0.50 -0.57
C VAL A 278 17.87 -0.39 0.28
N TYR A 279 17.61 -1.70 0.33
CA TYR A 279 18.36 -2.60 1.21
C TYR A 279 19.69 -3.03 0.60
N VAL A 280 19.69 -3.50 -0.65
CA VAL A 280 20.91 -4.06 -1.27
C VAL A 280 21.86 -2.95 -1.74
N TRP A 281 21.39 -2.05 -2.61
CA TRP A 281 22.22 -0.98 -3.16
C TRP A 281 22.45 0.16 -2.17
N GLY A 282 21.37 0.65 -1.54
CA GLY A 282 21.43 1.76 -0.61
C GLY A 282 22.26 1.48 0.64
N GLY A 283 22.22 0.24 1.14
CA GLY A 283 23.02 -0.23 2.27
C GLY A 283 24.42 -0.74 1.92
N TRP A 284 24.86 -0.67 0.65
CA TRP A 284 26.16 -1.20 0.26
C TRP A 284 27.28 -0.38 0.92
N GLY A 285 28.06 -1.06 1.77
CA GLY A 285 29.31 -0.53 2.32
C GLY A 285 29.13 0.15 3.68
N ALA A 286 27.89 0.20 4.18
CA ALA A 286 27.60 0.49 5.57
C ALA A 286 27.76 -0.76 6.44
N GLU A 287 27.90 -0.54 7.75
CA GLU A 287 27.88 -1.62 8.74
C GLU A 287 26.46 -2.16 8.90
N TYR A 288 26.31 -3.47 9.06
CA TYR A 288 25.02 -4.10 9.25
C TYR A 288 24.72 -4.36 10.73
N HIS A 289 23.48 -4.11 11.11
CA HIS A 289 22.89 -4.47 12.40
C HIS A 289 22.47 -5.95 12.46
#